data_AF-A0A5C6HQK5-F1
#
_entry.id   AF-A0A5C6HQK5-F1
#
_cell.length_a   1.000
_cell.length_b   1.000
_cell.length_c   1.000
_cell.angle_alpha   90.00
_cell.angle_beta   90.00
_cell.angle_gamma   90.00
#
_symmetry.space_group_name_H-M   'P 1'
#
loop_
_entity.id
_entity.type
_entity.pdbx_description
1 polymer ?
#
loop_
_entity_poly.entity_id
_entity_poly.type
_entity_poly.pdbx_seq_one_letter_code
_entity_poly.pdbx_strand_id
1 'polypeptide(L)'
;MMRDINYDFILTGCHPFSTIAACYFPSVYISSSSRSLRRYIRSHQALLTDMLAAEYDEQDKILTPTQIAIIVEHMGMPGRVGMDVRAKGTK
;
A
#
# COMPACT_ATOMS: atom_id res chain seq x y z
N MET A 1 -8.86 22.20 -2.14
CA MET A 1 -7.52 22.30 -1.50
C MET A 1 -7.02 20.87 -1.30
N MET A 2 -6.15 20.37 -2.18
CA MET A 2 -5.48 19.08 -1.96
C MET A 2 -4.49 19.31 -0.83
N ARG A 3 -4.70 18.63 0.30
CA ARG A 3 -3.73 18.62 1.40
C ARG A 3 -2.51 17.88 0.86
N ASP A 4 -1.34 18.48 0.97
CA ASP A 4 -0.08 17.77 0.84
C ASP A 4 -0.02 16.79 2.03
N ILE A 5 -0.54 15.57 1.82
CA ILE A 5 -0.54 14.55 2.85
C ILE A 5 0.88 14.00 2.87
N ASN A 6 1.65 14.38 3.89
CA ASN A 6 2.97 13.80 4.11
C ASN A 6 2.80 12.34 4.56
N TYR A 7 3.35 11.42 3.75
CA TYR A 7 3.30 9.98 4.00
C TYR A 7 4.57 9.42 4.66
N ASP A 8 5.56 10.25 5.00
CA ASP A 8 6.83 9.81 5.62
C ASP A 8 6.62 9.03 6.92
N PHE A 9 5.49 9.25 7.60
CA PHE A 9 5.13 8.51 8.79
C PHE A 9 5.10 6.98 8.56
N ILE A 10 4.82 6.50 7.34
CA ILE A 10 4.79 5.06 7.04
C ILE A 10 6.19 4.43 7.03
N LEU A 11 7.24 5.25 6.91
CA LEU A 11 8.63 4.79 6.87
C LEU A 11 9.17 4.47 8.26
N THR A 12 8.42 4.79 9.32
CA THR A 12 8.89 4.67 10.69
C THR A 12 7.94 3.84 11.54
N GLY A 13 8.40 2.65 11.97
CA GLY A 13 7.65 1.79 12.89
C GLY A 13 6.68 0.84 12.20
N CYS A 14 5.88 0.14 13.02
CA CYS A 14 4.87 -0.80 12.53
C CYS A 14 3.53 -0.09 12.37
N HIS A 15 2.79 -0.42 11.32
CA HIS A 15 1.51 0.22 11.04
C HIS A 15 0.41 -0.79 10.76
N PRO A 16 -0.86 -0.48 11.11
CA PRO A 16 -1.97 -1.30 10.71
C PRO A 16 -2.00 -1.46 9.18
N PHE A 17 -2.24 -2.67 8.70
CA PHE A 17 -2.36 -2.96 7.27
C PHE A 17 -3.38 -2.04 6.59
N SER A 18 -4.51 -1.77 7.28
CA SER A 18 -5.55 -0.85 6.81
C SER A 18 -5.07 0.58 6.61
N THR A 19 -4.16 1.06 7.48
CA THR A 19 -3.58 2.41 7.37
C THR A 19 -2.73 2.52 6.11
N ILE A 20 -1.84 1.54 5.90
CA ILE A 20 -0.99 1.50 4.69
C ILE A 20 -1.85 1.35 3.44
N ALA A 21 -2.84 0.45 3.46
CA ALA A 21 -3.76 0.25 2.36
C ALA A 21 -4.54 1.53 2.00
N ALA A 22 -4.96 2.33 2.98
CA ALA A 22 -5.65 3.59 2.75
C ALA A 22 -4.74 4.66 2.13
N CYS A 23 -3.42 4.58 2.34
CA CYS A 23 -2.46 5.50 1.72
C CYS A 23 -2.33 5.25 0.21
N TYR A 24 -2.32 3.98 -0.21
CA TYR A 24 -2.19 3.59 -1.63
C TYR A 24 -3.52 3.51 -2.38
N PHE A 25 -4.56 3.02 -1.72
CA PHE A 25 -5.90 2.80 -2.29
C PHE A 25 -6.95 3.53 -1.44
N PRO A 26 -6.99 4.88 -1.47
CA PRO A 26 -7.92 5.64 -0.65
C PRO A 26 -9.37 5.32 -1.03
N SER A 27 -10.17 4.97 -0.02
CA SER A 27 -11.59 4.65 -0.16
C SER A 27 -12.37 5.09 1.07
N VAL A 28 -13.68 5.28 0.91
CA VAL A 28 -14.62 5.58 2.01
C VAL A 28 -14.64 4.42 3.02
N TYR A 29 -14.47 3.19 2.53
CA TYR A 29 -14.51 2.00 3.37
C TYR A 29 -13.11 1.39 3.51
N ILE A 30 -12.63 1.30 4.75
CA ILE A 30 -11.32 0.70 5.09
C ILE A 30 -11.19 -0.72 4.53
N SER A 31 -12.25 -1.52 4.58
CA SER A 31 -12.28 -2.88 4.03
C SER A 31 -12.00 -2.91 2.52
N SER A 32 -12.45 -1.89 1.78
CA SER A 32 -12.22 -1.78 0.34
C SER A 32 -10.75 -1.46 0.03
N SER A 33 -10.14 -0.55 0.79
CA SER A 33 -8.70 -0.26 0.70
C SER A 33 -7.88 -1.51 1.00
N SER A 34 -8.16 -2.18 2.11
CA SER A 34 -7.44 -3.41 2.50
C SER A 34 -7.58 -4.51 1.46
N ARG A 35 -8.79 -4.74 0.92
CA ARG A 35 -9.02 -5.73 -0.13
C ARG A 35 -8.25 -5.39 -1.41
N SER A 36 -8.17 -4.10 -1.75
CA SER A 36 -7.44 -3.64 -2.94
C SER A 36 -5.95 -3.87 -2.80
N LEU A 37 -5.35 -3.52 -1.65
CA LEU A 37 -3.92 -3.77 -1.41
C LEU A 37 -3.60 -5.28 -1.38
N ARG A 38 -4.41 -6.10 -0.71
CA ARG A 38 -4.21 -7.57 -0.72
C ARG A 38 -4.30 -8.14 -2.13
N ARG A 39 -5.26 -7.69 -2.92
CA ARG A 39 -5.40 -8.10 -4.32
C ARG A 39 -4.16 -7.68 -5.12
N TYR A 40 -3.67 -6.47 -4.93
CA TYR A 40 -2.47 -5.96 -5.60
C TYR A 40 -1.25 -6.82 -5.29
N ILE A 41 -0.97 -7.07 -4.00
CA ILE A 41 0.13 -7.94 -3.57
C ILE A 41 0.03 -9.32 -4.22
N ARG A 42 -1.16 -9.95 -4.17
CA ARG A 42 -1.38 -11.28 -4.79
C ARG A 42 -1.23 -11.31 -6.30
N SER A 43 -1.53 -10.21 -6.99
CA SER A 43 -1.40 -10.13 -8.45
C SER A 43 0.03 -9.87 -8.94
N HIS A 44 0.92 -9.39 -8.07
CA HIS A 44 2.30 -9.08 -8.40
C HIS A 44 3.25 -10.09 -7.75
N GLN A 45 3.69 -11.09 -8.53
CA GLN A 45 4.46 -12.22 -8.02
C GLN A 45 5.76 -11.78 -7.32
N ALA A 46 6.52 -10.85 -7.90
CA ALA A 46 7.76 -10.36 -7.31
C ALA A 46 7.52 -9.72 -5.92
N LEU A 47 6.54 -8.83 -5.82
CA LEU A 47 6.13 -8.22 -4.55
C LEU A 47 5.69 -9.27 -3.53
N LEU A 48 4.87 -10.24 -3.95
CA LEU A 48 4.44 -11.32 -3.05
C LEU A 48 5.63 -12.15 -2.54
N THR A 49 6.59 -12.49 -3.40
CA THR A 49 7.79 -13.25 -3.01
C THR A 49 8.61 -12.49 -1.97
N ASP A 50 8.86 -11.20 -2.18
CA ASP A 50 9.62 -10.38 -1.23
C ASP A 50 8.87 -10.20 0.10
N MET A 51 7.55 -9.99 0.04
CA MET A 51 6.69 -9.93 1.23
C MET A 51 6.75 -11.23 2.03
N LEU A 52 6.64 -12.39 1.37
CA LEU A 52 6.74 -13.70 2.01
C LEU A 52 8.14 -13.94 2.63
N ALA A 53 9.20 -13.49 1.95
CA ALA A 53 10.55 -13.54 2.50
C ALA A 53 10.72 -12.65 3.75
N ALA A 54 9.91 -11.60 3.88
CA ALA A 54 9.77 -10.76 5.08
C ALA A 54 8.67 -11.25 6.05
N GLU A 55 8.35 -12.54 6.02
CA GLU A 55 7.42 -13.21 6.94
C GLU A 55 5.99 -12.63 6.91
N TYR A 56 5.56 -12.09 5.76
CA TYR A 56 4.19 -11.63 5.58
C TYR A 56 3.18 -12.78 5.55
N ASP A 57 2.11 -12.64 6.31
CA ASP A 57 0.92 -13.48 6.23
C ASP A 57 -0.32 -12.69 5.78
N GLU A 58 -1.23 -13.33 5.04
CA GLU A 58 -2.44 -12.66 4.55
C GLU A 58 -3.43 -12.26 5.66
N GLN A 59 -3.31 -12.87 6.84
CA GLN A 59 -4.08 -12.56 8.04
C GLN A 59 -3.45 -11.44 8.87
N ASP A 60 -2.25 -10.98 8.52
CA ASP A 60 -1.57 -9.91 9.24
C ASP A 60 -2.41 -8.64 9.28
N LYS A 61 -2.54 -8.13 10.50
CA LYS A 61 -3.24 -6.87 10.78
C LYS A 61 -2.29 -5.69 10.89
N ILE A 62 -1.00 -5.97 11.12
CA ILE A 62 0.06 -4.98 11.31
C ILE A 62 1.18 -5.36 10.35
N LEU A 63 1.68 -4.38 9.60
CA LEU A 63 2.87 -4.52 8.77
C LEU A 63 4.09 -4.03 9.54
N THR A 64 5.18 -4.77 9.43
CA THR A 64 6.48 -4.39 9.97
C THR A 64 7.17 -3.35 9.09
N PRO A 65 8.16 -2.60 9.60
CA PRO A 65 8.90 -1.62 8.81
C PRO A 65 9.49 -2.23 7.52
N THR A 66 10.00 -3.47 7.61
CA THR A 66 10.57 -4.19 6.46
C THR A 66 9.51 -4.48 5.40
N GLN A 67 8.33 -4.97 5.80
CA GLN A 67 7.23 -5.23 4.86
C GLN A 67 6.74 -3.94 4.21
N ILE A 68 6.70 -2.83 4.96
CA ILE A 68 6.30 -1.53 4.41
C ILE A 68 7.35 -1.00 3.43
N ALA A 69 8.64 -1.16 3.73
CA ALA A 69 9.73 -0.77 2.82
C ALA A 69 9.62 -1.52 1.48
N ILE A 70 9.33 -2.82 1.50
CA ILE A 70 9.11 -3.61 0.30
C ILE A 70 7.92 -3.06 -0.51
N ILE A 71 6.79 -2.74 0.14
CA ILE A 71 5.65 -2.14 -0.54
C ILE A 71 6.04 -0.80 -1.19
N VAL A 72 6.78 0.06 -0.49
CA VAL A 72 7.25 1.36 -1.01
C VAL A 72 8.25 1.18 -2.15
N GLU A 73 9.12 0.18 -2.10
CA GLU A 73 10.07 -0.12 -3.18
C GLU A 73 9.34 -0.55 -4.47
N HIS A 74 8.34 -1.41 -4.35
CA HIS A 74 7.58 -1.91 -5.49
C HIS A 74 6.53 -0.92 -6.02
N MET A 75 5.90 -0.15 -5.14
CA MET A 75 4.78 0.75 -5.50
C MET A 75 5.19 2.22 -5.57
N GLY A 76 6.33 2.61 -5.01
CA GLY A 76 6.69 4.01 -4.78
C GLY A 76 5.98 4.64 -3.58
N MET A 77 6.34 5.87 -3.20
CA MET A 77 5.71 6.56 -2.07
C MET A 77 4.23 6.88 -2.36
N PRO A 78 3.29 6.63 -1.43
CA PRO A 78 1.89 6.99 -1.62
C PRO A 78 1.77 8.51 -1.79
N GLY A 79 0.75 8.94 -2.54
CA GLY A 79 0.61 10.34 -2.97
C GLY A 79 1.39 10.70 -4.24
N ARG A 80 2.51 10.04 -4.56
CA ARG A 80 3.20 10.22 -5.86
C ARG A 80 2.55 9.41 -6.99
N VAL A 81 2.00 8.24 -6.67
CA VAL A 81 1.41 7.29 -7.65
C VAL A 81 0.02 7.73 -8.16
N GLY A 82 -0.70 8.53 -7.37
CA GLY A 82 -2.05 8.99 -7.70
C GLY A 82 -2.12 10.00 -8.87
N MET A 83 -0.98 10.50 -9.35
CA MET A 83 -0.95 11.42 -10.48
C MET A 83 -1.05 10.72 -11.84
N ASP A 84 -0.64 9.44 -11.95
CA ASP A 84 -0.56 8.77 -13.26
C ASP A 84 -1.76 7.85 -13.56
N VAL A 85 -2.36 7.23 -12.53
CA VAL A 85 -3.41 6.21 -12.73
C VAL A 85 -4.80 6.82 -13.01
N ARG A 86 -5.01 8.11 -12.73
CA ARG A 86 -6.30 8.78 -12.99
C ARG A 86 -6.43 9.40 -14.38
N ALA A 87 -5.36 9.36 -15.21
CA ALA A 87 -5.36 9.90 -16.57
C ALA A 87 -5.72 8.86 -17.66
N LYS A 88 -5.95 7.59 -17.30
CA LYS A 88 -6.37 6.54 -18.27
C LYS A 88 -7.68 5.89 -17.87
N GLY A 89 -8.73 6.71 -17.85
CA GLY A 89 -10.12 6.30 -17.83
C GLY A 89 -10.85 6.87 -19.05
N THR A 90 -10.36 6.57 -20.25
CA THR A 90 -11.07 6.83 -21.51
C THR A 90 -12.15 5.78 -21.69
N LYS A 91 -13.41 6.17 -21.54
CA LYS A 91 -14.43 6.05 -22.59
C LYS A 91 -15.58 7.00 -22.29
#